data_AF-V7F5J7-F1
#
_entry.id   AF-V7F5J7-F1
#
_cell.length_a   1.000
_cell.length_b   1.000
_cell.length_c   1.000
_cell.angle_alpha   90.00
_cell.angle_beta   90.00
_cell.angle_gamma   90.00
#
_symmetry.space_group_name_H-M   'P 1'
#
loop_
_entity.id
_entity.type
_entity.pdbx_description
1 polymer ?
#
loop_
_entity_poly.entity_id
_entity_poly.type
_entity_poly.pdbx_seq_one_letter_code
_entity_poly.pdbx_strand_id
1 'polypeptide(L)'
;MISAVRLKPLNWHPYIAPVELSEATPEQLEAMKVTPSAKKVSEYVRTLAHDPESYLARTILFNAIMYVEGGLARPDRELGALGASIVNGCKFCAVVHARRHAELTKNDEVVTALYLDKPEALGPRDAAIYSFARRLSAAPSEATADDIAALRSVGMDDREIIDLIHAISIFGWANRLMHVLGHAESG
;
A
#
# COMPACT_ATOMS: atom_id res chain seq x y z
N MET A 1 28.83 0.97 -7.89
CA MET A 1 27.74 1.39 -6.99
C MET A 1 26.64 2.01 -7.82
N ILE A 2 25.41 1.54 -7.63
CA ILE A 2 24.22 2.11 -8.27
C ILE A 2 23.85 3.37 -7.48
N SER A 3 23.50 4.46 -8.16
CA SER A 3 23.07 5.69 -7.47
C SER A 3 21.69 5.47 -6.83
N ALA A 4 21.53 5.87 -5.57
CA ALA A 4 20.29 5.66 -4.84
C ALA A 4 19.11 6.42 -5.49
N VAL A 5 17.97 5.74 -5.65
CA VAL A 5 16.75 6.35 -6.19
C VAL A 5 16.10 7.20 -5.09
N ARG A 6 16.03 8.51 -5.29
CA ARG A 6 15.28 9.43 -4.41
C ARG A 6 13.93 9.77 -5.02
N LEU A 7 12.87 9.24 -4.44
CA LEU A 7 11.50 9.48 -4.87
C LEU A 7 10.93 10.74 -4.24
N LYS A 8 10.46 11.67 -5.09
CA LYS A 8 9.74 12.86 -4.63
C LYS A 8 8.30 12.49 -4.22
N PRO A 9 7.70 13.18 -3.23
CA PRO A 9 6.27 13.05 -2.97
C PRO A 9 5.46 13.39 -4.23
N LEU A 10 4.34 12.68 -4.40
CA LEU A 10 3.32 13.02 -5.38
C LEU A 10 2.11 13.62 -4.68
N ASN A 11 1.39 14.48 -5.39
CA ASN A 11 0.05 14.90 -5.04
C ASN A 11 -0.95 14.05 -5.81
N TRP A 12 -2.08 13.71 -5.19
CA TRP A 12 -3.18 13.02 -5.84
C TRP A 12 -4.34 13.99 -6.00
N HIS A 13 -4.92 14.01 -7.21
CA HIS A 13 -5.99 14.92 -7.59
C HIS A 13 -7.22 14.12 -8.00
N PRO A 14 -8.40 14.46 -7.46
CA PRO A 14 -9.62 13.72 -7.73
C PRO A 14 -10.28 14.14 -9.06
N TYR A 15 -10.96 13.18 -9.69
CA TYR A 15 -11.87 13.41 -10.82
C TYR A 15 -13.31 13.71 -10.37
N ILE A 16 -13.67 13.30 -9.15
CA ILE A 16 -14.94 13.63 -8.52
C ILE A 16 -14.68 14.74 -7.51
N ALA A 17 -15.42 15.85 -7.59
CA ALA A 17 -15.29 16.94 -6.64
C ALA A 17 -15.36 16.42 -5.20
N PRO A 18 -14.34 16.67 -4.35
CA PRO A 18 -14.37 16.20 -2.96
C PRO A 18 -15.53 16.82 -2.19
N VAL A 19 -16.08 16.11 -1.21
CA VAL A 19 -17.09 16.67 -0.29
C VAL A 19 -16.56 17.96 0.35
N GLU A 20 -17.22 19.10 0.13
CA GLU A 20 -16.88 20.37 0.77
C GLU A 20 -17.17 20.33 2.27
N LEU A 21 -16.17 20.67 3.10
CA LEU A 21 -16.29 20.50 4.55
C LEU A 21 -17.40 21.37 5.15
N SER A 22 -17.69 22.52 4.55
CA SER A 22 -18.78 23.41 4.95
C SER A 22 -20.17 22.87 4.59
N GLU A 23 -20.24 21.92 3.65
CA GLU A 23 -21.50 21.34 3.13
C GLU A 23 -21.66 19.87 3.51
N ALA A 24 -20.67 19.29 4.20
CA ALA A 24 -20.65 17.90 4.58
C ALA A 24 -21.79 17.57 5.56
N THR A 25 -22.45 16.44 5.32
CA THR A 25 -23.46 15.90 6.25
C THR A 25 -22.82 15.48 7.58
N PRO A 26 -23.60 15.38 8.67
CA PRO A 26 -23.10 14.86 9.95
C PRO A 26 -22.40 13.49 9.80
N GLU A 27 -22.97 12.59 9.00
CA GLU A 27 -22.43 11.26 8.76
C GLU A 27 -21.06 11.31 8.07
N GLN A 28 -20.90 12.20 7.09
CA GLN A 28 -19.63 12.42 6.41
C GLN A 28 -18.57 13.01 7.34
N LEU A 29 -18.94 14.00 8.15
CA LEU A 29 -18.04 14.62 9.12
C LEU A 29 -17.58 13.60 10.17
N GLU A 30 -18.49 12.78 10.69
CA GLU A 30 -18.15 11.72 11.65
C GLU A 30 -17.22 10.68 11.03
N ALA A 31 -17.53 10.20 9.82
CA ALA A 31 -16.70 9.23 9.13
C ALA A 31 -15.26 9.79 8.94
N MET A 32 -15.13 11.04 8.47
CA MET A 32 -13.84 11.68 8.21
C MET A 32 -12.98 11.96 9.45
N LYS A 33 -13.51 11.78 10.67
CA LYS A 33 -12.68 11.79 11.90
C LYS A 33 -11.69 10.63 11.94
N VAL A 34 -12.03 9.51 11.30
CA VAL A 34 -11.13 8.36 11.14
C VAL A 34 -10.45 8.48 9.79
N THR A 35 -9.14 8.72 9.77
CA THR A 35 -8.37 8.86 8.52
C THR A 35 -7.38 7.72 8.32
N PRO A 36 -7.02 7.39 7.07
CA PRO A 36 -5.93 6.47 6.80
C PRO A 36 -4.66 7.00 7.45
N SER A 37 -3.97 6.15 8.22
CA SER A 37 -2.73 6.50 8.91
C SER A 37 -2.85 7.59 9.99
N ALA A 38 -4.07 7.91 10.45
CA ALA A 38 -4.33 9.01 11.40
C ALA A 38 -3.73 10.36 10.96
N LYS A 39 -3.83 10.65 9.65
CA LYS A 39 -3.35 11.89 9.03
C LYS A 39 -4.47 12.91 8.82
N LYS A 40 -4.14 14.02 8.14
CA LYS A 40 -5.08 15.06 7.71
C LYS A 40 -6.19 14.51 6.80
N VAL A 41 -7.34 15.17 6.84
CA VAL A 41 -8.46 14.99 5.90
C VAL A 41 -8.01 15.49 4.52
N SER A 42 -7.57 14.58 3.65
CA SER A 42 -7.08 14.88 2.31
C SER A 42 -8.20 14.94 1.27
N GLU A 43 -7.88 15.40 0.05
CA GLU A 43 -8.80 15.30 -1.09
C GLU A 43 -9.28 13.87 -1.33
N TYR A 44 -8.39 12.87 -1.16
CA TYR A 44 -8.77 11.47 -1.27
C TYR A 44 -9.77 11.04 -0.18
N VAL A 45 -9.55 11.45 1.07
CA VAL A 45 -10.52 11.19 2.16
C VAL A 45 -11.87 11.82 1.84
N ARG A 46 -11.88 13.10 1.46
CA ARG A 46 -13.10 13.85 1.12
C ARG A 46 -13.80 13.31 -0.12
N THR A 47 -13.07 12.73 -1.07
CA THR A 47 -13.66 12.08 -2.26
C THR A 47 -14.38 10.80 -1.88
N LEU A 48 -13.78 9.98 -1.01
CA LEU A 48 -14.41 8.73 -0.59
C LEU A 48 -15.55 8.92 0.41
N ALA A 49 -15.57 10.05 1.12
CA ALA A 49 -16.67 10.43 2.00
C ALA A 49 -18.01 10.65 1.26
N HIS A 50 -18.05 10.63 -0.08
CA HIS A 50 -19.33 10.52 -0.80
C HIS A 50 -20.11 9.25 -0.42
N ASP A 51 -19.40 8.18 0.00
CA ASP A 51 -19.96 7.00 0.65
C ASP A 51 -19.30 6.83 2.04
N PRO A 52 -19.86 7.47 3.09
CA PRO A 52 -19.21 7.53 4.40
C PRO A 52 -19.11 6.16 5.09
N GLU A 53 -20.06 5.24 4.85
CA GLU A 53 -20.07 3.91 5.45
C GLU A 53 -18.92 3.05 4.89
N SER A 54 -18.84 2.93 3.56
CA SER A 54 -17.75 2.20 2.92
C SER A 54 -16.39 2.84 3.21
N TYR A 55 -16.32 4.17 3.24
CA TYR A 55 -15.12 4.89 3.63
C TYR A 55 -14.67 4.53 5.05
N LEU A 56 -15.57 4.54 6.03
CA LEU A 56 -15.22 4.28 7.42
C LEU A 56 -14.78 2.83 7.61
N ALA A 57 -15.56 1.89 7.10
CA ALA A 57 -15.28 0.45 7.20
C ALA A 57 -13.90 0.12 6.61
N ARG A 58 -13.59 0.63 5.42
CA ARG A 58 -12.27 0.41 4.83
C ARG A 58 -11.15 1.02 5.65
N THR A 59 -11.37 2.20 6.25
CA THR A 59 -10.30 2.97 6.88
C THR A 59 -9.92 2.32 8.21
N ILE A 60 -10.92 1.78 8.92
CA ILE A 60 -10.71 0.92 10.08
C ILE A 60 -9.90 -0.32 9.68
N LEU A 61 -10.32 -1.03 8.62
CA LEU A 61 -9.60 -2.22 8.13
C LEU A 61 -8.17 -1.89 7.71
N PHE A 62 -7.98 -0.81 6.95
CA PHE A 62 -6.66 -0.33 6.53
C PHE A 62 -5.75 -0.05 7.73
N ASN A 63 -6.23 0.67 8.74
CA ASN A 63 -5.44 0.99 9.93
C ASN A 63 -5.13 -0.28 10.73
N ALA A 64 -6.09 -1.20 10.85
CA ALA A 64 -5.87 -2.50 11.49
C ALA A 64 -4.84 -3.36 10.74
N ILE A 65 -4.76 -3.29 9.41
CA ILE A 65 -3.76 -4.01 8.62
C ILE A 65 -2.40 -3.33 8.69
N MET A 66 -2.31 -2.00 8.55
CA MET A 66 -1.02 -1.34 8.34
C MET A 66 -0.31 -0.90 9.63
N TYR A 67 -1.01 -0.87 10.76
CA TYR A 67 -0.53 -0.30 12.02
C TYR A 67 -0.72 -1.21 13.24
N VAL A 68 -1.17 -2.45 13.07
CA VAL A 68 -1.27 -3.41 14.18
C VAL A 68 0.10 -3.74 14.76
N GLU A 69 0.13 -3.94 16.08
CA GLU A 69 1.32 -4.41 16.79
C GLU A 69 1.50 -5.93 16.69
N GLY A 70 2.74 -6.35 16.44
CA GLY A 70 3.09 -7.76 16.26
C GLY A 70 2.67 -8.32 14.89
N GLY A 71 3.03 -9.59 14.65
CA GLY A 71 2.89 -10.20 13.33
C GLY A 71 3.91 -9.61 12.35
N LEU A 72 3.48 -9.35 11.11
CA LEU A 72 4.40 -8.87 10.08
C LEU A 72 4.98 -7.49 10.41
N ALA A 73 6.30 -7.37 10.30
CA ALA A 73 7.01 -6.12 10.50
C ALA A 73 6.51 -5.04 9.53
N ARG A 74 6.45 -3.80 10.01
CA ARG A 74 5.91 -2.70 9.23
C ARG A 74 6.64 -2.46 7.89
N PRO A 75 7.99 -2.50 7.80
CA PRO A 75 8.68 -2.40 6.51
C PRO A 75 8.21 -3.46 5.49
N ASP A 76 7.95 -4.68 5.94
CA ASP A 76 7.53 -5.79 5.09
C ASP A 76 6.08 -5.59 4.58
N ARG A 77 5.19 -5.03 5.42
CA ARG A 77 3.85 -4.59 4.99
C ARG A 77 3.94 -3.54 3.87
N GLU A 78 4.83 -2.55 4.03
CA GLU A 78 5.08 -1.53 3.00
C GLU A 78 5.70 -2.14 1.73
N LEU A 79 6.55 -3.16 1.84
CA LEU A 79 7.12 -3.87 0.68
C LEU A 79 6.06 -4.66 -0.09
N GLY A 80 5.17 -5.37 0.60
CA GLY A 80 4.02 -6.04 -0.03
C GLY A 80 3.10 -5.05 -0.74
N ALA A 81 2.78 -3.94 -0.09
CA ALA A 81 2.01 -2.83 -0.66
C ALA A 81 2.68 -2.22 -1.91
N LEU A 82 3.99 -2.03 -1.86
CA LEU A 82 4.80 -1.54 -2.98
C LEU A 82 4.76 -2.52 -4.15
N GLY A 83 5.00 -3.81 -3.90
CA GLY A 83 4.96 -4.85 -4.94
C GLY A 83 3.62 -4.91 -5.65
N ALA A 84 2.52 -4.88 -4.89
CA ALA A 84 1.17 -4.84 -5.44
C ALA A 84 0.93 -3.58 -6.29
N SER A 85 1.37 -2.42 -5.80
CA SER A 85 1.20 -1.13 -6.49
C SER A 85 2.03 -1.03 -7.77
N ILE A 86 3.23 -1.63 -7.80
CA ILE A 86 4.05 -1.74 -9.01
C ILE A 86 3.32 -2.58 -10.06
N VAL A 87 2.81 -3.77 -9.69
CA VAL A 87 2.08 -4.64 -10.62
C VAL A 87 0.81 -3.99 -11.15
N ASN A 88 0.05 -3.32 -10.28
CA ASN A 88 -1.19 -2.65 -10.67
C ASN A 88 -0.94 -1.33 -11.45
N GLY A 89 0.31 -0.85 -11.53
CA GLY A 89 0.64 0.42 -12.20
C GLY A 89 0.27 1.68 -11.40
N CYS A 90 -0.02 1.56 -10.10
CA CYS A 90 -0.46 2.66 -9.26
C CYS A 90 0.72 3.53 -8.79
N LYS A 91 1.09 4.54 -9.59
CA LYS A 91 2.23 5.43 -9.34
C LYS A 91 2.19 6.10 -7.96
N PHE A 92 1.03 6.61 -7.53
CA PHE A 92 0.90 7.27 -6.22
C PHE A 92 1.22 6.31 -5.08
N CYS A 93 0.55 5.15 -5.05
CA CYS A 93 0.77 4.15 -4.00
C CYS A 93 2.20 3.62 -4.05
N ALA A 94 2.74 3.29 -5.22
CA ALA A 94 4.11 2.83 -5.37
C ALA A 94 5.13 3.84 -4.79
N VAL A 95 4.95 5.14 -5.03
CA VAL A 95 5.84 6.16 -4.45
C VAL A 95 5.67 6.28 -2.93
N VAL A 96 4.43 6.27 -2.43
CA VAL A 96 4.15 6.36 -0.99
C VAL A 96 4.77 5.19 -0.23
N HIS A 97 4.54 3.96 -0.70
CA HIS A 97 5.02 2.75 -0.03
C HIS A 97 6.53 2.58 -0.14
N ALA A 98 7.13 2.92 -1.30
CA ALA A 98 8.58 2.92 -1.43
C ALA A 98 9.24 3.89 -0.44
N ARG A 99 8.75 5.13 -0.37
CA ARG A 99 9.28 6.12 0.57
C ARG A 99 9.12 5.68 2.02
N ARG A 100 7.98 5.08 2.36
CA ARG A 100 7.70 4.62 3.72
C ARG A 100 8.55 3.41 4.10
N HIS A 101 8.73 2.45 3.19
CA HIS A 101 9.64 1.33 3.39
C HIS A 101 11.06 1.83 3.67
N ALA A 102 11.61 2.68 2.80
CA ALA A 102 12.94 3.25 2.95
C ALA A 102 13.12 4.05 4.26
N GLU A 103 12.12 4.83 4.67
CA GLU A 103 12.13 5.56 5.94
C GLU A 103 12.21 4.60 7.14
N LEU A 104 11.44 3.51 7.13
CA LEU A 104 11.38 2.56 8.24
C LEU A 104 12.64 1.68 8.32
N THR A 105 13.20 1.28 7.19
CA THR A 105 14.45 0.49 7.13
C THR A 105 15.70 1.35 7.27
N LYS A 106 15.58 2.67 7.08
CA LYS A 106 16.70 3.60 6.93
C LYS A 106 17.66 3.18 5.81
N ASN A 107 17.12 2.53 4.77
CA ASN A 107 17.87 1.98 3.65
C ASN A 107 17.07 2.12 2.33
N ASP A 108 17.72 2.66 1.30
CA ASP A 108 17.14 2.87 -0.03
C ASP A 108 17.45 1.73 -1.02
N GLU A 109 18.21 0.70 -0.64
CA GLU A 109 18.68 -0.38 -1.53
C GLU A 109 17.53 -1.17 -2.15
N VAL A 110 16.56 -1.62 -1.34
CA VAL A 110 15.37 -2.33 -1.82
C VAL A 110 14.59 -1.47 -2.82
N VAL A 111 14.33 -0.21 -2.46
CA VAL A 111 13.61 0.73 -3.33
C VAL A 111 14.37 0.98 -4.63
N THR A 112 15.69 1.17 -4.54
CA THR A 112 16.57 1.41 -5.69
C THR A 112 16.57 0.19 -6.63
N ALA A 113 16.68 -1.02 -6.07
CA ALA A 113 16.63 -2.26 -6.82
C ALA A 113 15.30 -2.40 -7.59
N LEU A 114 14.17 -2.16 -6.91
CA LEU A 114 12.84 -2.27 -7.53
C LEU A 114 12.60 -1.23 -8.63
N TYR A 115 13.00 0.03 -8.42
CA TYR A 115 12.79 1.09 -9.42
C TYR A 115 13.75 1.04 -10.61
N LEU A 116 14.86 0.30 -10.48
CA LEU A 116 15.79 0.04 -11.58
C LEU A 116 15.55 -1.32 -12.24
N ASP A 117 14.47 -2.01 -11.88
CA ASP A 117 14.10 -3.34 -12.36
C ASP A 117 15.22 -4.37 -12.14
N LYS A 118 15.79 -4.37 -10.92
CA LYS A 118 16.84 -5.29 -10.47
C LYS A 118 16.42 -6.09 -9.22
N PRO A 119 15.31 -6.84 -9.27
CA PRO A 119 14.83 -7.59 -8.11
C PRO A 119 15.81 -8.68 -7.63
N GLU A 120 16.77 -9.10 -8.45
CA GLU A 120 17.85 -10.01 -8.08
C GLU A 120 18.83 -9.45 -7.04
N ALA A 121 18.81 -8.13 -6.81
CA ALA A 121 19.63 -7.47 -5.79
C ALA A 121 18.97 -7.50 -4.39
N LEU A 122 17.75 -8.01 -4.26
CA LEU A 122 17.04 -8.09 -2.98
C LEU A 122 17.58 -9.21 -2.10
N GLY A 123 17.54 -9.01 -0.78
CA GLY A 123 17.79 -10.08 0.19
C GLY A 123 16.72 -11.17 0.12
N PRO A 124 16.99 -12.39 0.64
CA PRO A 124 16.08 -13.53 0.49
C PRO A 124 14.65 -13.26 0.97
N ARG A 125 14.49 -12.58 2.12
CA ARG A 125 13.18 -12.24 2.69
C ARG A 125 12.45 -11.21 1.82
N ASP A 126 13.11 -10.12 1.44
CA ASP A 126 12.53 -9.07 0.59
C ASP A 126 12.14 -9.62 -0.79
N ALA A 127 12.96 -10.50 -1.36
CA ALA A 127 12.70 -11.18 -2.62
C ALA A 127 11.44 -12.08 -2.53
N ALA A 128 11.29 -12.84 -1.44
CA ALA A 128 10.12 -13.68 -1.22
C ALA A 128 8.83 -12.85 -1.07
N ILE A 129 8.88 -11.77 -0.27
CA ILE A 129 7.76 -10.84 -0.10
C ILE A 129 7.38 -10.19 -1.43
N TYR A 130 8.36 -9.66 -2.17
CA TYR A 130 8.12 -8.99 -3.44
C TYR A 130 7.58 -9.95 -4.51
N SER A 131 8.15 -11.16 -4.61
CA SER A 131 7.68 -12.21 -5.51
C SER A 131 6.23 -12.59 -5.22
N PHE A 132 5.89 -12.83 -3.95
CA PHE A 132 4.54 -13.14 -3.54
C PHE A 132 3.55 -11.99 -3.80
N ALA A 133 3.94 -10.75 -3.53
CA ALA A 133 3.13 -9.57 -3.85
C ALA A 133 2.84 -9.45 -5.34
N ARG A 134 3.83 -9.75 -6.20
CA ARG A 134 3.64 -9.78 -7.65
C ARG A 134 2.69 -10.90 -8.07
N ARG A 135 2.89 -12.10 -7.54
CA ARG A 135 2.07 -13.29 -7.82
C ARG A 135 0.60 -13.04 -7.51
N LEU A 136 0.32 -12.63 -6.27
CA LEU A 136 -1.02 -12.39 -5.77
C LEU A 136 -1.73 -11.22 -6.50
N SER A 137 -0.97 -10.22 -6.97
CA SER A 137 -1.55 -9.07 -7.67
C SER A 137 -1.81 -9.33 -9.16
N ALA A 138 -0.94 -10.09 -9.84
CA ALA A 138 -1.04 -10.32 -11.28
C ALA A 138 -2.05 -11.44 -11.64
N ALA A 139 -2.02 -12.55 -10.91
CA ALA A 139 -2.83 -13.73 -11.21
C ALA A 139 -3.24 -14.46 -9.91
N PRO A 140 -4.07 -13.85 -9.04
CA PRO A 140 -4.47 -14.43 -7.77
C PRO A 140 -5.14 -15.81 -7.91
N SER A 141 -5.80 -16.07 -9.04
CA SER A 141 -6.43 -17.36 -9.35
C SER A 141 -5.44 -18.52 -9.47
N GLU A 142 -4.16 -18.23 -9.64
CA GLU A 142 -3.12 -19.24 -9.78
C GLU A 142 -2.27 -19.41 -8.50
N ALA A 143 -2.67 -18.78 -7.39
CA ALA A 143 -2.03 -18.98 -6.10
C ALA A 143 -2.22 -20.42 -5.59
N THR A 144 -1.16 -21.00 -5.03
CA THR A 144 -1.12 -22.38 -4.57
C THR A 144 -0.48 -22.50 -3.19
N ALA A 145 -0.44 -23.72 -2.63
CA ALA A 145 0.26 -24.00 -1.38
C ALA A 145 1.78 -23.75 -1.46
N ASP A 146 2.36 -23.82 -2.67
CA ASP A 146 3.80 -23.59 -2.88
C ASP A 146 4.19 -22.14 -2.63
N ASP A 147 3.28 -21.19 -2.89
CA ASP A 147 3.50 -19.76 -2.60
C ASP A 147 3.65 -19.53 -1.08
N ILE A 148 2.85 -20.23 -0.28
CA ILE A 148 2.94 -20.20 1.19
C ILE A 148 4.21 -20.92 1.67
N ALA A 149 4.56 -22.05 1.06
CA ALA A 149 5.79 -22.77 1.38
C ALA A 149 7.05 -21.92 1.12
N ALA A 150 7.06 -21.14 0.04
CA ALA A 150 8.15 -20.22 -0.28
C ALA A 150 8.34 -19.15 0.80
N LEU A 151 7.25 -18.55 1.32
CA LEU A 151 7.33 -17.58 2.42
C LEU A 151 7.83 -18.23 3.72
N ARG A 152 7.38 -19.45 4.04
CA ARG A 152 7.88 -20.19 5.20
C ARG A 152 9.38 -20.51 5.09
N SER A 153 9.88 -20.75 3.88
CA SER A 153 11.29 -21.07 3.65
C SER A 153 12.24 -19.93 4.03
N VAL A 154 11.75 -18.68 4.07
CA VAL A 154 12.49 -17.50 4.54
C VAL A 154 12.16 -17.13 5.99
N GLY A 155 11.57 -18.07 6.75
CA GLY A 155 11.33 -17.95 8.18
C GLY A 155 10.07 -17.17 8.55
N MET A 156 9.14 -16.92 7.62
CA MET A 156 7.86 -16.30 7.96
C MET A 156 6.92 -17.28 8.67
N ASP A 157 6.32 -16.83 9.77
CA ASP A 157 5.26 -17.59 10.44
C ASP A 157 3.87 -17.35 9.80
N ASP A 158 2.87 -18.13 10.23
CA ASP A 158 1.52 -18.05 9.68
C ASP A 158 0.86 -16.68 9.89
N ARG A 159 1.15 -16.01 11.01
CA ARG A 159 0.60 -14.68 11.31
C ARG A 159 1.21 -13.64 10.38
N GLU A 160 2.52 -13.68 10.16
CA GLU A 160 3.22 -12.83 9.21
C GLU A 160 2.71 -13.02 7.78
N ILE A 161 2.46 -14.26 7.36
CA ILE A 161 1.94 -14.59 6.02
C ILE A 161 0.53 -14.04 5.83
N ILE A 162 -0.36 -14.24 6.81
CA ILE A 162 -1.73 -13.69 6.76
C ILE A 162 -1.70 -12.16 6.70
N ASP A 163 -0.86 -11.52 7.51
CA ASP A 163 -0.66 -10.07 7.50
C ASP A 163 -0.16 -9.56 6.15
N LEU A 164 0.77 -10.29 5.51
CA LEU A 164 1.27 -9.95 4.18
C LEU A 164 0.15 -10.02 3.13
N ILE A 165 -0.65 -11.09 3.14
CA ILE A 165 -1.79 -11.27 2.24
C ILE A 165 -2.80 -10.12 2.41
N HIS A 166 -3.13 -9.75 3.65
CA HIS A 166 -4.02 -8.63 3.92
C HIS A 166 -3.45 -7.31 3.42
N ALA A 167 -2.16 -7.04 3.64
CA ALA A 167 -1.49 -5.83 3.13
C ALA A 167 -1.54 -5.76 1.60
N ILE A 168 -1.19 -6.84 0.89
CA ILE A 168 -1.27 -6.89 -0.58
C ILE A 168 -2.72 -6.69 -1.05
N SER A 169 -3.68 -7.35 -0.42
CA SER A 169 -5.09 -7.33 -0.82
C SER A 169 -5.72 -5.95 -0.65
N ILE A 170 -5.49 -5.27 0.48
CA ILE A 170 -6.04 -3.93 0.72
C ILE A 170 -5.45 -2.91 -0.27
N PHE A 171 -4.20 -3.10 -0.73
CA PHE A 171 -3.63 -2.26 -1.79
C PHE A 171 -4.10 -2.62 -3.18
N GLY A 172 -4.41 -3.89 -3.47
CA GLY A 172 -5.17 -4.24 -4.68
C GLY A 172 -6.49 -3.47 -4.76
N TRP A 173 -7.22 -3.38 -3.64
CA TRP A 173 -8.45 -2.60 -3.56
C TRP A 173 -8.18 -1.08 -3.66
N ALA A 174 -7.22 -0.55 -2.89
CA ALA A 174 -6.93 0.88 -2.87
C ALA A 174 -6.39 1.38 -4.22
N ASN A 175 -5.54 0.60 -4.90
CA ASN A 175 -5.01 0.97 -6.22
C ASN A 175 -6.14 1.17 -7.23
N ARG A 176 -7.17 0.29 -7.23
CA ARG A 176 -8.33 0.43 -8.11
C ARG A 176 -9.02 1.78 -7.92
N LEU A 177 -9.26 2.17 -6.66
CA LEU A 177 -9.85 3.47 -6.36
C LEU A 177 -8.96 4.64 -6.77
N MET A 178 -7.66 4.57 -6.45
CA MET A 178 -6.70 5.63 -6.76
C MET A 178 -6.59 5.92 -8.27
N HIS A 179 -6.78 4.90 -9.11
CA HIS A 179 -6.78 5.03 -10.57
C HIS A 179 -8.04 5.63 -11.14
N VAL A 180 -9.20 5.16 -10.68
CA VAL A 180 -10.48 5.51 -11.31
C VAL A 180 -11.05 6.81 -10.76
N LEU A 181 -10.68 7.20 -9.54
CA LEU A 181 -11.17 8.41 -8.90
C LEU A 181 -10.23 9.60 -9.06
N GLY A 182 -9.06 9.45 -9.69
CA GLY A 182 -8.11 10.55 -9.82
C GLY A 182 -6.78 10.17 -10.47
N HIS A 183 -5.85 11.11 -10.46
CA HIS A 183 -4.48 10.92 -10.94
C HIS A 183 -3.43 11.48 -9.99
N ALA A 184 -2.17 11.17 -10.26
CA ALA A 184 -1.05 11.64 -9.47
C ALA A 184 -0.12 12.53 -10.29
N GLU A 185 0.33 13.62 -9.69
CA GLU A 185 1.27 14.56 -10.26
C GLU A 185 2.44 14.80 -9.31
N SER A 186 3.58 15.21 -9.87
CA SER A 186 4.75 15.61 -9.08
C SER A 186 4.39 16.83 -8.24
N GLY A 187 4.66 16.77 -6.94
CA GLY A 187 4.50 17.90 -6.03
C GLY A 187 5.64 18.90 -6.07
#